data_AF-A0A3R6UZM9-F1
#
_entry.id   AF-A0A3R6UZM9-F1
#
_cell.length_a   1.000
_cell.length_b   1.000
_cell.length_c   1.000
_cell.angle_alpha   90.00
_cell.angle_beta   90.00
_cell.angle_gamma   90.00
#
_symmetry.space_group_name_H-M   'P 1'
#
loop_
_entity.id
_entity.type
_entity.pdbx_description
1 polymer ?
#
loop_
_entity_poly.entity_id
_entity_poly.type
_entity_poly.pdbx_seq_one_letter_code
_entity_poly.pdbx_strand_id
1 'polypeptide(L)'
;MTKKYVSAMVIIILLAVLTGSVILLCVRNPEVHFSRKDAFQEEAFDLTLSAGIRGGTIYYTLNGDTPTTESDVYTIPIRVEAGLPMATTVVKAMVVQGGIESSVYTQTYFVGRGVSELFDTMVVSLTTDRANLYDEKTGIFTNWDQINDENGSWERQAYIEFYEHDGTPMIAQGTGIAVSGHGSRGYDQKSIKLIASKQYDMEHPVFDYDFFDTDMAGNAKGQSYNRLVLRNGGSDHEGTMIKWNVVSRLGKEAGIVCAGARPGVLFVNGAYYGIIQLQEKYSRYNVASAIGARKQDITKYEPNEINSSRFGEYYGRLHSDLNDPERQEKLEESVDMTDMLQHYAVNCIMNNVDWPFHNFLSWKCAAGTNSSYADGKVRFFLYDLDAVYGDTSKGEIANEFDYLMQEPVEDMTDTLSILMKSDKYRTQFVNMVCDLTNTTFAADHVLQVIDEEDQKIAHSMALYYTDEERTRQQEAVKVMREKASESCVVVHAGLQNNLGAAEPYTLKLQVPNGLSVAFSQIRLSGETEYEGVYYHNYPLTLVVNDDDGNSYHWMINGERVDGSELLLDSSYTDNELNIQLVVDK
;
A
#
# COMPACT_ATOMS: atom_id res chain seq x y z
N MET A 1 -61.22 17.73 -22.31
CA MET A 1 -59.78 17.48 -22.51
C MET A 1 -59.50 16.01 -22.26
N THR A 2 -59.02 15.25 -23.25
CA THR A 2 -58.71 13.83 -23.10
C THR A 2 -57.46 13.65 -22.22
N LYS A 3 -57.39 12.54 -21.46
CA LYS A 3 -56.28 12.22 -20.52
C LYS A 3 -54.87 12.47 -21.09
N LYS A 4 -54.68 12.30 -22.40
CA LYS A 4 -53.43 12.62 -23.11
C LYS A 4 -52.97 14.08 -22.97
N TYR A 5 -53.89 15.06 -23.04
CA TYR A 5 -53.53 16.47 -22.91
C TYR A 5 -53.17 16.86 -21.47
N VAL A 6 -53.81 16.23 -20.48
CA VAL A 6 -53.50 16.46 -19.06
C VAL A 6 -52.11 15.91 -18.73
N SER A 7 -51.78 14.70 -19.19
CA SER A 7 -50.42 14.14 -19.02
C SER A 7 -49.34 14.96 -19.72
N ALA A 8 -49.59 15.42 -20.96
CA ALA A 8 -48.64 16.27 -21.67
C ALA A 8 -48.42 17.62 -20.95
N MET A 9 -49.49 18.23 -20.44
CA MET A 9 -49.40 19.49 -19.70
C MET A 9 -48.66 19.33 -18.36
N VAL A 10 -48.85 18.22 -17.65
CA VAL A 10 -48.10 17.89 -16.43
C VAL A 10 -46.61 17.67 -16.73
N ILE A 11 -46.27 16.97 -17.80
CA ILE A 11 -44.87 16.77 -18.23
C ILE A 11 -44.22 18.11 -18.59
N ILE A 12 -44.92 19.00 -19.32
CA ILE A 12 -44.40 20.33 -19.66
C ILE A 12 -44.18 21.18 -18.41
N ILE A 13 -45.09 21.16 -17.45
CA ILE A 13 -44.93 21.89 -16.18
C ILE A 13 -43.76 21.32 -15.37
N LEU A 14 -43.62 19.99 -15.29
CA LEU A 14 -42.48 19.36 -14.62
C LEU A 14 -41.16 19.71 -15.30
N LEU A 15 -41.09 19.69 -16.64
CA LEU A 15 -39.91 20.13 -17.40
C LEU A 15 -39.62 21.61 -17.19
N ALA A 16 -40.64 22.48 -17.13
CA ALA A 16 -40.50 23.92 -16.90
C ALA A 16 -40.05 24.25 -15.46
N VAL A 17 -40.54 23.50 -14.46
CA VAL A 17 -40.09 23.62 -13.07
C VAL A 17 -38.67 23.08 -12.94
N LEU A 18 -38.35 21.93 -13.56
CA LEU A 18 -37.00 21.36 -13.53
C LEU A 18 -35.99 22.29 -14.23
N THR A 19 -36.31 22.81 -15.41
CA THR A 19 -35.48 23.83 -16.09
C THR A 19 -35.42 25.12 -15.30
N GLY A 20 -36.52 25.57 -14.70
CA GLY A 20 -36.54 26.74 -13.81
C GLY A 20 -35.65 26.56 -12.58
N SER A 21 -35.65 25.38 -11.97
CA SER A 21 -34.80 25.02 -10.82
C SER A 21 -33.34 24.84 -11.19
N VAL A 22 -33.04 24.21 -12.33
CA VAL A 22 -31.67 24.08 -12.86
C VAL A 22 -31.12 25.45 -13.24
N ILE A 23 -31.93 26.29 -13.91
CA ILE A 23 -31.59 27.68 -14.17
C ILE A 23 -31.38 28.40 -12.84
N LEU A 24 -32.24 28.26 -11.83
CA LEU A 24 -32.05 28.90 -10.52
C LEU A 24 -30.78 28.43 -9.79
N LEU A 25 -30.38 27.16 -9.95
CA LEU A 25 -29.14 26.60 -9.40
C LEU A 25 -27.92 27.17 -10.12
N CYS A 26 -27.89 27.10 -11.46
CA CYS A 26 -26.85 27.70 -12.30
C CYS A 26 -26.82 29.24 -12.23
N VAL A 27 -27.91 29.88 -11.80
CA VAL A 27 -28.04 31.34 -11.63
C VAL A 27 -27.56 31.80 -10.25
N ARG A 28 -27.38 30.89 -9.28
CA ARG A 28 -27.00 31.24 -7.90
C ARG A 28 -25.52 31.12 -7.58
N ASN A 29 -24.78 30.23 -8.26
CA ASN A 29 -23.36 30.05 -7.98
C ASN A 29 -22.54 30.64 -9.12
N PRO A 30 -21.76 31.72 -8.87
CA PRO A 30 -20.85 32.24 -9.87
C PRO A 30 -19.71 31.24 -10.09
N GLU A 31 -19.28 31.05 -11.34
CA GLU A 31 -18.27 30.05 -11.72
C GLU A 31 -17.17 30.67 -12.58
N VAL A 32 -15.95 30.12 -12.47
CA VAL A 32 -14.81 30.44 -13.35
C VAL A 32 -14.64 29.35 -14.39
N HIS A 33 -14.54 29.73 -15.66
CA HIS A 33 -14.20 28.81 -16.74
C HIS A 33 -12.80 29.08 -17.30
N PHE A 34 -12.03 28.01 -17.46
CA PHE A 34 -10.70 28.02 -18.06
C PHE A 34 -10.81 27.64 -19.53
N SER A 35 -10.14 28.41 -20.41
CA SER A 35 -10.12 28.15 -21.86
C SER A 35 -9.27 26.94 -22.29
N ARG A 36 -8.50 26.37 -21.36
CA ARG A 36 -7.81 25.08 -21.51
C ARG A 36 -8.21 24.18 -20.36
N LYS A 37 -8.39 22.90 -20.66
CA LYS A 37 -8.78 21.87 -19.69
C LYS A 37 -7.68 20.84 -19.49
N ASP A 38 -6.98 20.50 -20.57
CA ASP A 38 -5.89 19.55 -20.51
C ASP A 38 -4.73 20.16 -19.72
N ALA A 39 -4.27 19.45 -18.69
CA ALA A 39 -3.18 19.91 -17.84
C ALA A 39 -1.84 19.89 -18.58
N PHE A 40 -1.63 18.90 -19.45
CA PHE A 40 -0.41 18.72 -20.23
C PHE A 40 -0.49 19.52 -21.53
N GLN A 41 0.51 20.36 -21.79
CA GLN A 41 0.56 21.24 -22.95
C GLN A 41 1.95 21.22 -23.59
N GLU A 42 2.01 21.03 -24.91
CA GLU A 42 3.27 20.97 -25.67
C GLU A 42 4.01 22.32 -25.72
N GLU A 43 3.27 23.42 -25.77
CA GLU A 43 3.82 24.76 -25.97
C GLU A 43 3.14 25.79 -25.08
N ALA A 44 3.87 26.87 -24.79
CA ALA A 44 3.37 28.01 -24.04
C ALA A 44 2.16 28.67 -24.73
N PHE A 45 1.16 29.06 -23.96
CA PHE A 45 -0.12 29.55 -24.48
C PHE A 45 -0.70 30.68 -23.62
N ASP A 46 -1.70 31.36 -24.16
CA ASP A 46 -2.43 32.41 -23.45
C ASP A 46 -3.73 31.85 -22.87
N LEU A 47 -3.77 31.69 -21.55
CA LEU A 47 -4.94 31.21 -20.82
C LEU A 47 -5.96 32.34 -20.67
N THR A 48 -7.12 32.15 -21.29
CA THR A 48 -8.29 32.98 -21.05
C THR A 48 -9.15 32.41 -19.91
N LEU A 49 -9.60 33.27 -19.00
CA LEU A 49 -10.58 32.98 -17.97
C LEU A 49 -11.89 33.72 -18.28
N SER A 50 -13.04 33.11 -17.98
CA SER A 50 -14.33 33.79 -18.11
C SER A 50 -15.23 33.49 -16.92
N ALA A 51 -15.89 34.53 -16.40
CA ALA A 51 -17.00 34.35 -15.48
C ALA A 51 -18.18 33.79 -16.28
N GLY A 52 -18.96 32.89 -15.68
CA GLY A 52 -20.16 32.31 -16.31
C GLY A 52 -21.16 33.35 -16.85
N ILE A 53 -22.33 32.89 -17.31
CA ILE A 53 -23.29 33.66 -18.15
C ILE A 53 -23.62 35.09 -17.66
N ARG A 54 -23.55 35.36 -16.35
CA ARG A 54 -23.90 36.68 -15.77
C ARG A 54 -22.69 37.61 -15.53
N GLY A 55 -21.48 37.19 -15.91
CA GLY A 55 -20.25 37.94 -15.68
C GLY A 55 -19.87 38.02 -14.21
N GLY A 56 -18.88 38.86 -13.91
CA GLY A 56 -18.34 39.05 -12.56
C GLY A 56 -16.89 39.50 -12.63
N THR A 57 -16.34 39.92 -11.50
CA THR A 57 -14.91 40.24 -11.41
C THR A 57 -14.17 38.98 -11.00
N ILE A 58 -13.27 38.50 -11.85
CA ILE A 58 -12.42 37.35 -11.53
C ILE A 58 -11.15 37.86 -10.84
N TYR A 59 -10.82 37.23 -9.71
CA TYR A 59 -9.59 37.42 -8.96
C TYR A 59 -8.78 36.14 -9.03
N TYR A 60 -7.46 36.25 -9.20
CA TYR A 60 -6.61 35.08 -9.37
C TYR A 60 -5.25 35.22 -8.70
N THR A 61 -4.59 34.08 -8.50
CA THR A 61 -3.21 33.96 -8.04
C THR A 61 -2.48 32.89 -8.87
N LEU A 62 -1.15 33.02 -8.94
CA LEU A 62 -0.27 32.10 -9.67
C LEU A 62 0.78 31.40 -8.79
N ASN A 63 0.69 31.60 -7.47
CA ASN A 63 1.71 31.21 -6.49
C ASN A 63 1.19 30.18 -5.46
N GLY A 64 -0.01 29.63 -5.68
CA GLY A 64 -0.70 28.69 -4.80
C GLY A 64 -1.57 29.31 -3.71
N ASP A 65 -1.43 30.61 -3.42
CA ASP A 65 -2.24 31.30 -2.40
C ASP A 65 -3.72 31.39 -2.83
N THR A 66 -4.63 31.26 -1.89
CA THR A 66 -6.07 31.39 -2.13
C THR A 66 -6.41 32.82 -2.56
N PRO A 67 -7.04 33.02 -3.74
CA PRO A 67 -7.38 34.36 -4.20
C PRO A 67 -8.39 35.02 -3.26
N THR A 68 -8.20 36.31 -3.04
CA THR A 68 -9.11 37.19 -2.29
C THR A 68 -9.50 38.39 -3.16
N THR A 69 -10.40 39.25 -2.67
CA THR A 69 -10.74 40.51 -3.36
C THR A 69 -9.59 41.53 -3.40
N GLU A 70 -8.48 41.23 -2.73
CA GLU A 70 -7.22 41.98 -2.78
C GLU A 70 -6.21 41.39 -3.78
N SER A 71 -6.49 40.23 -4.37
CA SER A 71 -5.65 39.61 -5.40
C SER A 71 -5.79 40.30 -6.76
N ASP A 72 -4.99 39.87 -7.73
CA ASP A 72 -5.00 40.45 -9.07
C ASP A 72 -6.34 40.22 -9.77
N VAL A 73 -6.87 41.29 -10.36
CA VAL A 73 -8.08 41.22 -11.19
C VAL A 73 -7.72 40.75 -12.59
N TYR A 74 -8.36 39.67 -13.03
CA TYR A 74 -8.19 39.17 -14.38
C TYR A 74 -8.79 40.14 -15.40
N THR A 75 -7.93 40.75 -16.22
CA THR A 75 -8.32 41.72 -17.27
C THR A 75 -7.75 41.39 -18.65
N ILE A 76 -6.67 40.60 -18.70
CA ILE A 76 -6.01 40.13 -19.92
C ILE A 76 -5.65 38.64 -19.76
N PRO A 77 -5.49 37.88 -20.86
CA PRO A 77 -5.04 36.49 -20.79
C PRO A 77 -3.76 36.30 -19.97
N ILE A 78 -3.72 35.21 -19.19
CA ILE A 78 -2.55 34.81 -18.40
C ILE A 78 -1.61 34.04 -19.33
N ARG A 79 -0.38 34.52 -19.49
CA ARG A 79 0.63 33.79 -20.25
C ARG A 79 1.13 32.61 -19.42
N VAL A 80 0.90 31.38 -19.90
CA VAL A 80 1.40 30.15 -19.30
C VAL A 80 2.64 29.73 -20.08
N GLU A 81 3.80 29.79 -19.43
CA GLU A 81 5.09 29.50 -20.06
C GLU A 81 5.50 28.04 -19.89
N ALA A 82 6.40 27.57 -20.77
CA ALA A 82 7.05 26.27 -20.62
C ALA A 82 7.98 26.29 -19.39
N GLY A 83 7.81 25.31 -18.50
CA GLY A 83 8.55 25.24 -17.23
C GLY A 83 9.06 23.85 -16.88
N LEU A 84 8.60 22.80 -17.57
CA LEU A 84 9.04 21.44 -17.32
C LEU A 84 10.52 21.24 -17.68
N PRO A 85 11.23 20.33 -16.98
CA PRO A 85 10.73 19.44 -15.92
C PRO A 85 10.64 20.07 -14.53
N MET A 86 11.08 21.32 -14.34
CA MET A 86 11.31 21.91 -13.01
C MET A 86 10.11 22.66 -12.42
N ALA A 87 9.23 23.18 -13.28
CA ALA A 87 8.14 24.04 -12.87
C ALA A 87 6.88 23.83 -13.69
N THR A 88 5.75 24.11 -13.05
CA THR A 88 4.40 24.12 -13.61
C THR A 88 3.73 25.43 -13.25
N THR A 89 2.67 25.80 -13.98
CA THR A 89 1.89 27.00 -13.65
C THR A 89 0.61 26.58 -12.94
N VAL A 90 0.50 26.93 -11.66
CA VAL A 90 -0.74 26.76 -10.89
C VAL A 90 -1.57 28.03 -11.03
N VAL A 91 -2.84 27.90 -11.43
CA VAL A 91 -3.77 29.02 -11.51
C VAL A 91 -4.92 28.76 -10.57
N LYS A 92 -5.06 29.61 -9.54
CA LYS A 92 -6.24 29.63 -8.68
C LYS A 92 -7.07 30.87 -9.00
N ALA A 93 -8.37 30.70 -9.15
CA ALA A 93 -9.27 31.80 -9.48
C ALA A 93 -10.59 31.69 -8.74
N MET A 94 -11.15 32.84 -8.37
CA MET A 94 -12.52 32.96 -7.89
C MET A 94 -13.20 34.12 -8.60
N VAL A 95 -14.53 34.12 -8.64
CA VAL A 95 -15.32 35.20 -9.21
C VAL A 95 -16.20 35.81 -8.13
N VAL A 96 -16.26 37.15 -8.12
CA VAL A 96 -17.19 37.90 -7.28
C VAL A 96 -18.29 38.48 -8.15
N GLN A 97 -19.53 38.10 -7.85
CA GLN A 97 -20.69 38.56 -8.58
C GLN A 97 -21.79 39.02 -7.62
N GLY A 98 -22.19 40.29 -7.72
CA GLY A 98 -23.24 40.85 -6.85
C GLY A 98 -22.90 40.79 -5.35
N GLY A 99 -21.60 40.79 -5.00
CA GLY A 99 -21.10 40.66 -3.62
C GLY A 99 -21.02 39.22 -3.10
N ILE A 100 -21.28 38.22 -3.94
CA ILE A 100 -21.15 36.79 -3.61
C ILE A 100 -19.85 36.27 -4.23
N GLU A 101 -19.03 35.61 -3.43
CA GLU A 101 -17.80 34.93 -3.86
C GLU A 101 -18.12 33.49 -4.31
N SER A 102 -17.50 33.03 -5.39
CA SER A 102 -17.54 31.62 -5.79
C SER A 102 -16.65 30.75 -4.89
N SER A 103 -16.74 29.43 -5.07
CA SER A 103 -15.62 28.56 -4.72
C SER A 103 -14.37 28.94 -5.50
N VAL A 104 -13.21 28.48 -5.01
CA VAL A 104 -11.94 28.63 -5.70
C VAL A 104 -11.78 27.50 -6.71
N TYR A 105 -11.52 27.87 -7.96
CA TYR A 105 -11.18 26.95 -9.03
C TYR A 105 -9.66 26.89 -9.14
N THR A 106 -9.10 25.68 -9.13
CA THR A 106 -7.65 25.45 -9.22
C THR A 106 -7.37 24.59 -10.43
N GLN A 107 -6.34 24.95 -11.20
CA GLN A 107 -5.84 24.13 -12.31
C GLN A 107 -4.32 24.27 -12.40
N THR A 108 -3.62 23.15 -12.50
CA THR A 108 -2.19 23.12 -12.82
C THR A 108 -1.95 22.86 -14.31
N TYR A 109 -1.00 23.58 -14.91
CA TYR A 109 -0.53 23.37 -16.28
C TYR A 109 0.93 22.92 -16.31
N PHE A 110 1.16 21.75 -16.92
CA PHE A 110 2.45 21.12 -17.15
C PHE A 110 2.83 21.39 -18.60
N VAL A 111 3.69 22.39 -18.81
CA VAL A 111 4.00 22.90 -20.15
C VAL A 111 5.44 22.60 -20.55
N GLY A 112 5.59 21.84 -21.63
CA GLY A 112 6.87 21.44 -22.19
C GLY A 112 6.70 20.53 -23.40
N ARG A 113 7.66 20.59 -24.33
CA ARG A 113 7.65 19.74 -25.52
C ARG A 113 7.82 18.27 -25.13
N GLY A 114 6.96 17.40 -25.66
CA GLY A 114 6.96 15.96 -25.39
C GLY A 114 6.47 15.62 -23.98
N VAL A 115 5.65 16.48 -23.37
CA VAL A 115 5.22 16.32 -21.97
C VAL A 115 4.51 14.99 -21.71
N SER A 116 3.76 14.45 -22.68
CA SER A 116 3.09 13.15 -22.55
C SER A 116 4.04 11.95 -22.48
N GLU A 117 5.31 12.14 -22.84
CA GLU A 117 6.37 11.12 -22.81
C GLU A 117 7.48 11.47 -21.80
N LEU A 118 7.32 12.58 -21.05
CA LEU A 118 8.35 13.06 -20.13
C LEU A 118 8.38 12.24 -18.82
N PHE A 119 7.23 11.74 -18.39
CA PHE A 119 7.08 11.02 -17.12
C PHE A 119 6.77 9.54 -17.39
N ASP A 120 7.43 8.66 -16.62
CA ASP A 120 7.12 7.22 -16.57
C ASP A 120 6.35 6.82 -15.30
N THR A 121 6.12 7.80 -14.41
CA THR A 121 5.44 7.62 -13.13
C THR A 121 4.25 8.57 -13.00
N MET A 122 3.41 8.34 -12.00
CA MET A 122 2.28 9.22 -11.69
C MET A 122 2.74 10.65 -11.42
N VAL A 123 1.99 11.65 -11.87
CA VAL A 123 2.29 13.07 -11.64
C VAL A 123 1.29 13.67 -10.68
N VAL A 124 1.78 14.40 -9.68
CA VAL A 124 0.98 14.97 -8.60
C VAL A 124 1.25 16.46 -8.48
N SER A 125 0.20 17.28 -8.46
CA SER A 125 0.27 18.71 -8.10
C SER A 125 -0.45 18.96 -6.79
N LEU A 126 0.30 19.39 -5.77
CA LEU A 126 -0.23 19.84 -4.49
C LEU A 126 -0.18 21.36 -4.43
N THR A 127 -1.35 21.97 -4.22
CA THR A 127 -1.48 23.43 -4.15
C THR A 127 -2.06 23.86 -2.80
N THR A 128 -1.43 24.83 -2.14
CA THR A 128 -1.87 25.38 -0.86
C THR A 128 -1.31 26.78 -0.63
N ASP A 129 -1.92 27.54 0.29
CA ASP A 129 -1.39 28.84 0.69
C ASP A 129 0.04 28.66 1.24
N ARG A 130 0.97 29.51 0.82
CA ARG A 130 2.38 29.39 1.23
C ARG A 130 2.55 29.47 2.74
N ALA A 131 1.69 30.23 3.43
CA ALA A 131 1.66 30.29 4.88
C ALA A 131 1.37 28.93 5.53
N ASN A 132 0.56 28.06 4.89
CA ASN A 132 0.30 26.72 5.40
C ASN A 132 1.56 25.86 5.46
N LEU A 133 2.54 26.12 4.60
CA LEU A 133 3.82 25.40 4.56
C LEU A 133 4.88 26.12 5.40
N TYR A 134 5.01 27.43 5.25
CA TYR A 134 6.22 28.15 5.65
C TYR A 134 6.02 29.22 6.73
N ASP A 135 4.80 29.51 7.17
CA ASP A 135 4.58 30.45 8.28
C ASP A 135 5.38 30.02 9.52
N GLU A 136 6.00 30.99 10.20
CA GLU A 136 6.90 30.70 11.33
C GLU A 136 6.18 29.97 12.47
N LYS A 137 4.88 30.22 12.67
CA LYS A 137 4.12 29.67 13.81
C LYS A 137 3.24 28.50 13.42
N THR A 138 2.76 28.49 12.19
CA THR A 138 1.70 27.58 11.74
C THR A 138 2.06 26.81 10.47
N GLY A 139 3.17 27.14 9.80
CA GLY A 139 3.63 26.44 8.61
C GLY A 139 4.09 25.03 8.94
N ILE A 140 3.49 24.02 8.30
CA ILE A 140 3.75 22.61 8.62
C ILE A 140 5.14 22.14 8.20
N PHE A 141 5.79 22.79 7.23
CA PHE A 141 7.18 22.48 6.85
C PHE A 141 8.18 23.20 7.76
N THR A 142 7.90 24.45 8.14
CA THR A 142 8.72 25.19 9.11
C THR A 142 8.70 24.51 10.48
N ASN A 143 7.53 24.02 10.90
CA ASN A 143 7.29 23.38 12.20
C ASN A 143 7.17 21.85 12.03
N TRP A 144 8.11 21.25 11.32
CA TRP A 144 8.08 19.83 10.91
C TRP A 144 8.10 18.83 12.08
N ASP A 145 8.60 19.24 13.24
CA ASP A 145 8.69 18.44 14.46
C ASP A 145 7.34 18.29 15.18
N GLN A 146 6.37 19.14 14.84
CA GLN A 146 5.05 19.13 15.43
C GLN A 146 4.24 17.92 14.97
N ILE A 147 3.54 17.31 15.91
CA ILE A 147 2.76 16.09 15.68
C ILE A 147 1.29 16.49 15.48
N ASN A 148 0.73 16.07 14.35
CA ASN A 148 -0.70 16.23 14.12
C ASN A 148 -1.49 15.32 15.06
N ASP A 149 -2.21 15.93 15.99
CA ASP A 149 -3.09 15.20 16.92
C ASP A 149 -4.34 14.65 16.22
N GLU A 150 -5.18 13.95 16.99
CA GLU A 150 -6.45 13.39 16.52
C GLU A 150 -7.48 14.46 16.13
N ASN A 151 -7.32 15.69 16.62
CA ASN A 151 -8.18 16.83 16.28
C ASN A 151 -7.74 17.54 14.99
N GLY A 152 -6.61 17.14 14.41
CA GLY A 152 -6.10 17.74 13.19
C GLY A 152 -5.48 19.12 13.38
N SER A 153 -4.90 19.43 14.56
CA SER A 153 -4.36 20.77 14.86
C SER A 153 -3.23 21.22 13.92
N TRP A 154 -2.53 20.28 13.30
CA TRP A 154 -1.48 20.53 12.31
C TRP A 154 -1.89 20.14 10.89
N GLU A 155 -3.21 20.05 10.63
CA GLU A 155 -3.75 19.92 9.28
C GLU A 155 -3.91 21.31 8.65
N ARG A 156 -3.62 21.42 7.35
CA ARG A 156 -3.85 22.62 6.55
C ARG A 156 -4.66 22.30 5.31
N GLN A 157 -5.49 23.24 4.85
CA GLN A 157 -6.25 23.08 3.61
C GLN A 157 -5.30 23.10 2.41
N ALA A 158 -5.54 22.23 1.45
CA ALA A 158 -4.88 22.21 0.16
C ALA A 158 -5.85 21.73 -0.93
N TYR A 159 -5.35 21.72 -2.17
CA TYR A 159 -5.98 21.13 -3.33
C TYR A 159 -4.97 20.18 -3.99
N ILE A 160 -5.43 19.00 -4.39
CA ILE A 160 -4.57 17.96 -4.97
C ILE A 160 -5.11 17.58 -6.36
N GLU A 161 -4.21 17.49 -7.33
CA GLU A 161 -4.48 17.01 -8.67
C GLU A 161 -3.54 15.83 -8.95
N PHE A 162 -4.11 14.69 -9.34
CA PHE A 162 -3.38 13.48 -9.72
C PHE A 162 -3.58 13.19 -11.20
N TYR A 163 -2.50 12.81 -11.87
CA TYR A 163 -2.47 12.43 -13.28
C TYR A 163 -1.69 11.13 -13.47
N GLU A 164 -2.14 10.34 -14.44
CA GLU A 164 -1.33 9.29 -15.02
C GLU A 164 -0.10 9.88 -15.72
N HIS A 165 0.86 9.03 -16.04
CA HIS A 165 2.15 9.44 -16.59
C HIS A 165 2.03 10.19 -17.94
N ASP A 166 0.95 9.94 -18.69
CA ASP A 166 0.65 10.58 -19.97
C ASP A 166 -0.18 11.88 -19.85
N GLY A 167 -0.57 12.27 -18.63
CA GLY A 167 -1.40 13.45 -18.36
C GLY A 167 -2.90 13.16 -18.25
N THR A 168 -3.33 11.90 -18.35
CA THR A 168 -4.72 11.51 -18.11
C THR A 168 -5.12 11.84 -16.67
N PRO A 169 -6.17 12.65 -16.43
CA PRO A 169 -6.56 13.04 -15.07
C PRO A 169 -7.13 11.85 -14.29
N MET A 170 -6.68 11.70 -13.04
CA MET A 170 -7.17 10.70 -12.09
C MET A 170 -8.23 11.32 -11.18
N ILE A 171 -7.82 12.24 -10.29
CA ILE A 171 -8.70 13.03 -9.41
C ILE A 171 -8.20 14.47 -9.28
N ALA A 172 -9.11 15.37 -8.95
CA ALA A 172 -8.82 16.74 -8.56
C ALA A 172 -9.82 17.19 -7.48
N GLN A 173 -9.36 17.43 -6.25
CA GLN A 173 -10.25 17.74 -5.13
C GLN A 173 -9.55 18.46 -3.98
N GLY A 174 -10.35 19.05 -3.08
CA GLY A 174 -9.86 19.59 -1.82
C GLY A 174 -9.36 18.49 -0.87
N THR A 175 -8.27 18.76 -0.16
CA THR A 175 -7.69 17.84 0.83
C THR A 175 -7.12 18.60 2.03
N GLY A 176 -7.06 17.94 3.18
CA GLY A 176 -6.16 18.34 4.25
C GLY A 176 -4.76 17.79 4.00
N ILE A 177 -3.75 18.51 4.50
CA ILE A 177 -2.36 18.06 4.51
C ILE A 177 -1.74 18.20 5.89
N ALA A 178 -0.86 17.28 6.24
CA ALA A 178 0.03 17.38 7.39
C ALA A 178 1.36 16.67 7.10
N VAL A 179 2.43 17.05 7.79
CA VAL A 179 3.70 16.32 7.73
C VAL A 179 3.53 14.92 8.35
N SER A 180 4.14 13.91 7.73
CA SER A 180 4.09 12.50 8.14
C SER A 180 5.46 11.94 8.45
N GLY A 181 5.51 10.87 9.25
CA GLY A 181 6.73 10.20 9.69
C GLY A 181 7.12 10.54 11.14
N HIS A 182 8.24 10.00 11.59
CA HIS A 182 8.83 10.30 12.89
C HIS A 182 10.18 11.00 12.70
N GLY A 183 11.27 10.24 12.54
CA GLY A 183 12.61 10.80 12.27
C GLY A 183 12.72 11.44 10.89
N SER A 184 12.09 10.85 9.87
CA SER A 184 12.12 11.32 8.48
C SER A 184 11.48 12.69 8.24
N ARG A 185 10.80 13.26 9.24
CA ARG A 185 10.27 14.63 9.18
C ARG A 185 11.38 15.69 9.11
N GLY A 186 12.60 15.34 9.52
CA GLY A 186 13.75 16.24 9.47
C GLY A 186 14.34 16.44 8.07
N TYR A 187 14.09 15.55 7.10
CA TYR A 187 14.58 15.69 5.73
C TYR A 187 13.95 16.88 5.02
N ASP A 188 14.69 17.59 4.15
CA ASP A 188 14.19 18.75 3.41
C ASP A 188 12.90 18.43 2.64
N GLN A 189 12.92 17.34 1.88
CA GLN A 189 11.73 16.74 1.29
C GLN A 189 10.92 16.03 2.38
N LYS A 190 9.77 16.58 2.75
CA LYS A 190 8.86 16.04 3.76
C LYS A 190 7.95 14.98 3.14
N SER A 191 7.62 13.95 3.91
CA SER A 191 6.45 13.11 3.61
C SER A 191 5.16 13.89 3.91
N ILE A 192 4.20 13.88 2.98
CA ILE A 192 2.95 14.65 3.11
C ILE A 192 1.76 13.68 3.21
N LYS A 193 1.08 13.67 4.37
CA LYS A 193 -0.17 12.93 4.56
C LYS A 193 -1.32 13.71 3.91
N LEU A 194 -2.07 13.05 3.04
CA LEU A 194 -3.30 13.56 2.43
C LEU A 194 -4.52 13.07 3.21
N ILE A 195 -5.54 13.92 3.31
CA ILE A 195 -6.64 13.80 4.26
C ILE A 195 -7.93 14.18 3.55
N ALA A 196 -8.69 13.19 3.10
CA ALA A 196 -10.03 13.42 2.58
C ALA A 196 -11.05 13.48 3.72
N SER A 197 -11.93 14.48 3.64
CA SER A 197 -13.04 14.72 4.57
C SER A 197 -13.94 15.81 3.98
N LYS A 198 -15.22 15.80 4.39
CA LYS A 198 -16.20 16.86 4.07
C LYS A 198 -15.75 18.27 4.46
N GLN A 199 -14.81 18.39 5.41
CA GLN A 199 -14.27 19.68 5.82
C GLN A 199 -13.36 20.32 4.76
N TYR A 200 -12.77 19.49 3.89
CA TYR A 200 -11.85 19.95 2.83
C TYR A 200 -12.53 19.97 1.47
N ASP A 201 -13.45 19.04 1.24
CA ASP A 201 -14.25 18.95 0.03
C ASP A 201 -15.59 18.27 0.34
N MET A 202 -16.69 19.02 0.24
CA MET A 202 -18.02 18.49 0.53
C MET A 202 -18.52 17.51 -0.55
N GLU A 203 -18.07 17.70 -1.79
CA GLU A 203 -18.48 16.89 -2.95
C GLU A 203 -17.65 15.61 -3.04
N HIS A 204 -16.38 15.69 -2.65
CA HIS A 204 -15.42 14.58 -2.65
C HIS A 204 -14.85 14.31 -1.25
N PRO A 205 -15.64 13.72 -0.32
CA PRO A 205 -15.23 13.53 1.07
C PRO A 205 -14.19 12.40 1.29
N VAL A 206 -13.88 11.65 0.24
CA VAL A 206 -12.93 10.52 0.17
C VAL A 206 -12.18 10.62 -1.17
N PHE A 207 -11.05 9.93 -1.29
CA PHE A 207 -10.36 9.73 -2.56
C PHE A 207 -10.90 8.44 -3.19
N ASP A 208 -11.86 8.56 -4.11
CA ASP A 208 -12.48 7.45 -4.83
C ASP A 208 -11.79 7.26 -6.18
N TYR A 209 -10.69 6.50 -6.18
CA TYR A 209 -9.94 6.16 -7.40
C TYR A 209 -9.10 4.91 -7.18
N ASP A 210 -8.96 4.09 -8.22
CA ASP A 210 -8.10 2.90 -8.23
C ASP A 210 -6.63 3.30 -8.43
N PHE A 211 -5.99 3.84 -7.39
CA PHE A 211 -4.61 4.35 -7.47
C PHE A 211 -3.57 3.27 -7.69
N PHE A 212 -3.87 2.06 -7.22
CA PHE A 212 -2.96 0.92 -7.18
C PHE A 212 -3.56 -0.23 -7.99
N ASP A 213 -2.72 -1.14 -8.49
CA ASP A 213 -3.18 -2.36 -9.18
C ASP A 213 -4.20 -3.14 -8.34
N THR A 214 -3.98 -3.16 -7.03
CA THR A 214 -4.92 -3.61 -6.00
C THR A 214 -4.80 -2.74 -4.74
N ASP A 215 -5.87 -2.61 -3.95
CA ASP A 215 -5.77 -2.05 -2.60
C ASP A 215 -5.08 -3.01 -1.62
N MET A 216 -5.06 -2.67 -0.32
CA MET A 216 -4.39 -3.49 0.68
C MET A 216 -4.97 -4.90 0.86
N ALA A 217 -6.21 -5.15 0.46
CA ALA A 217 -6.86 -6.46 0.57
C ALA A 217 -6.96 -7.20 -0.78
N GLY A 218 -6.32 -6.68 -1.84
CA GLY A 218 -6.28 -7.33 -3.15
C GLY A 218 -7.39 -6.90 -4.11
N ASN A 219 -8.18 -5.86 -3.80
CA ASN A 219 -9.25 -5.41 -4.71
C ASN A 219 -8.70 -4.53 -5.84
N ALA A 220 -8.87 -4.96 -7.10
CA ALA A 220 -8.42 -4.21 -8.27
C ALA A 220 -9.32 -3.03 -8.68
N LYS A 221 -10.53 -2.94 -8.10
CA LYS A 221 -11.55 -1.94 -8.46
C LYS A 221 -12.36 -1.50 -7.26
N GLY A 222 -12.86 -0.27 -7.31
CA GLY A 222 -13.72 0.31 -6.28
C GLY A 222 -12.93 0.75 -5.05
N GLN A 223 -11.67 1.12 -5.23
CA GLN A 223 -10.79 1.55 -4.15
C GLN A 223 -11.24 2.92 -3.62
N SER A 224 -11.20 3.07 -2.29
CA SER A 224 -11.62 4.30 -1.61
C SER A 224 -10.76 4.56 -0.38
N TYR A 225 -10.28 5.80 -0.27
CA TYR A 225 -9.31 6.18 0.77
C TYR A 225 -9.72 7.45 1.48
N ASN A 226 -9.56 7.48 2.81
CA ASN A 226 -9.62 8.74 3.55
C ASN A 226 -8.24 9.31 3.85
N ARG A 227 -7.19 8.48 3.79
CA ARG A 227 -5.81 8.87 4.08
C ARG A 227 -4.88 8.21 3.07
N LEU A 228 -4.06 9.03 2.44
CA LEU A 228 -2.92 8.60 1.63
C LEU A 228 -1.67 9.31 2.15
N VAL A 229 -0.48 8.85 1.78
CA VAL A 229 0.75 9.58 2.06
C VAL A 229 1.59 9.65 0.79
N LEU A 230 2.08 10.85 0.48
CA LEU A 230 3.14 11.09 -0.49
C LEU A 230 4.45 10.96 0.28
N ARG A 231 4.98 9.73 0.37
CA ARG A 231 6.16 9.40 1.20
C ARG A 231 7.44 9.76 0.45
N ASN A 232 8.40 10.30 1.18
CA ASN A 232 9.75 10.63 0.69
C ASN A 232 10.72 9.43 0.70
N GLY A 233 10.27 8.20 1.00
CA GLY A 233 11.12 7.03 1.21
C GLY A 233 11.53 6.78 2.67
N GLY A 234 11.20 7.68 3.61
CA GLY A 234 11.47 7.46 5.04
C GLY A 234 12.96 7.32 5.34
N SER A 235 13.36 6.26 6.05
CA SER A 235 14.79 5.98 6.31
C SER A 235 15.54 5.56 5.03
N ASP A 236 14.82 5.13 3.99
CA ASP A 236 15.35 4.83 2.66
C ASP A 236 15.34 6.06 1.71
N HIS A 237 15.05 7.27 2.22
CA HIS A 237 15.02 8.52 1.43
C HIS A 237 16.31 8.73 0.61
N GLU A 238 17.43 8.38 1.24
CA GLU A 238 18.76 8.48 0.67
C GLU A 238 19.29 7.13 0.15
N GLY A 239 18.49 6.07 0.23
CA GLY A 239 18.86 4.73 -0.20
C GLY A 239 18.30 4.41 -1.58
N THR A 240 17.48 3.36 -1.66
CA THR A 240 16.99 2.84 -2.94
C THR A 240 15.80 3.63 -3.49
N MET A 241 14.98 4.21 -2.60
CA MET A 241 13.68 4.81 -2.86
C MET A 241 12.64 3.84 -3.45
N ILE A 242 12.84 2.52 -3.36
CA ILE A 242 11.92 1.51 -3.93
C ILE A 242 11.52 0.41 -2.94
N LYS A 243 12.10 0.36 -1.73
CA LYS A 243 11.82 -0.73 -0.76
C LYS A 243 10.34 -0.96 -0.51
N TRP A 244 9.57 0.09 -0.28
CA TRP A 244 8.12 -0.01 -0.10
C TRP A 244 7.40 -0.57 -1.34
N ASN A 245 7.80 -0.16 -2.55
CA ASN A 245 7.21 -0.65 -3.78
C ASN A 245 7.46 -2.16 -3.95
N VAL A 246 8.68 -2.60 -3.68
CA VAL A 246 9.07 -4.01 -3.71
C VAL A 246 8.31 -4.82 -2.67
N VAL A 247 8.37 -4.43 -1.40
CA VAL A 247 7.80 -5.24 -0.32
C VAL A 247 6.27 -5.18 -0.28
N SER A 248 5.65 -4.06 -0.67
CA SER A 248 4.19 -3.98 -0.82
C SER A 248 3.69 -5.02 -1.81
N ARG A 249 4.35 -5.15 -2.96
CA ARG A 249 4.01 -6.14 -3.98
C ARG A 249 4.21 -7.58 -3.47
N LEU A 250 5.39 -7.90 -2.93
CA LEU A 250 5.68 -9.23 -2.38
C LEU A 250 4.73 -9.61 -1.24
N GLY A 251 4.40 -8.67 -0.36
CA GLY A 251 3.43 -8.89 0.73
C GLY A 251 2.04 -9.24 0.21
N LYS A 252 1.56 -8.54 -0.82
CA LYS A 252 0.27 -8.84 -1.47
C LYS A 252 0.28 -10.16 -2.21
N GLU A 253 1.37 -10.48 -2.92
CA GLU A 253 1.55 -11.77 -3.60
C GLU A 253 1.62 -12.93 -2.59
N ALA A 254 2.08 -12.68 -1.36
CA ALA A 254 2.04 -13.65 -0.27
C ALA A 254 0.65 -13.74 0.40
N GLY A 255 -0.30 -12.88 0.03
CA GLY A 255 -1.66 -12.85 0.62
C GLY A 255 -1.77 -12.09 1.94
N ILE A 256 -0.75 -11.32 2.33
CA ILE A 256 -0.81 -10.45 3.50
C ILE A 256 -1.57 -9.18 3.14
N VAL A 257 -2.46 -8.73 4.04
CA VAL A 257 -3.06 -7.40 3.91
C VAL A 257 -1.97 -6.35 4.03
N CYS A 258 -1.61 -5.71 2.91
CA CYS A 258 -0.43 -4.86 2.82
C CYS A 258 -0.74 -3.60 2.01
N ALA A 259 -0.44 -2.42 2.56
CA ALA A 259 -0.67 -1.13 1.90
C ALA A 259 -0.03 -1.08 0.52
N GLY A 260 -0.78 -0.66 -0.49
CA GLY A 260 -0.26 -0.38 -1.82
C GLY A 260 0.78 0.75 -1.83
N ALA A 261 1.75 0.63 -2.74
CA ALA A 261 2.79 1.63 -2.98
C ALA A 261 2.93 1.88 -4.49
N ARG A 262 3.04 3.15 -4.90
CA ARG A 262 3.17 3.56 -6.30
C ARG A 262 4.14 4.74 -6.45
N PRO A 263 5.12 4.70 -7.36
CA PRO A 263 6.04 5.82 -7.54
C PRO A 263 5.35 7.00 -8.24
N GLY A 264 5.82 8.21 -7.96
CA GLY A 264 5.33 9.43 -8.62
C GLY A 264 6.27 10.61 -8.49
N VAL A 265 5.99 11.67 -9.25
CA VAL A 265 6.65 12.98 -9.17
C VAL A 265 5.69 13.98 -8.54
N LEU A 266 6.16 14.72 -7.54
CA LEU A 266 5.38 15.73 -6.85
C LEU A 266 5.84 17.14 -7.21
N PHE A 267 4.87 17.99 -7.54
CA PHE A 267 5.00 19.44 -7.61
C PHE A 267 4.24 20.08 -6.45
N VAL A 268 4.85 21.04 -5.77
CA VAL A 268 4.21 21.82 -4.70
C VAL A 268 4.19 23.29 -5.10
N ASN A 269 2.99 23.88 -5.18
CA ASN A 269 2.78 25.28 -5.61
C ASN A 269 3.52 25.63 -6.91
N GLY A 270 3.55 24.70 -7.86
CA GLY A 270 4.17 24.90 -9.17
C GLY A 270 5.66 24.58 -9.26
N ALA A 271 6.34 24.24 -8.16
CA ALA A 271 7.75 23.86 -8.18
C ALA A 271 7.92 22.34 -8.02
N TYR A 272 8.86 21.74 -8.76
CA TYR A 272 9.27 20.35 -8.51
C TYR A 272 9.70 20.20 -7.05
N TYR A 273 9.19 19.16 -6.39
CA TYR A 273 9.43 18.90 -4.99
C TYR A 273 10.24 17.63 -4.75
N GLY A 274 10.02 16.58 -5.54
CA GLY A 274 10.72 15.31 -5.36
C GLY A 274 10.01 14.13 -6.02
N ILE A 275 10.75 13.04 -6.19
CA ILE A 275 10.16 11.72 -6.40
C ILE A 275 9.54 11.26 -5.07
N ILE A 276 8.34 10.72 -5.13
CA ILE A 276 7.58 10.22 -3.98
C ILE A 276 7.12 8.79 -4.22
N GLN A 277 6.78 8.13 -3.12
CA GLN A 277 6.00 6.90 -3.11
C GLN A 277 4.61 7.25 -2.57
N LEU A 278 3.57 7.18 -3.40
CA LEU A 278 2.19 7.21 -2.92
C LEU A 278 1.92 5.91 -2.17
N GLN A 279 1.40 6.00 -0.95
CA GLN A 279 1.04 4.83 -0.16
C GLN A 279 -0.34 4.95 0.47
N GLU A 280 -1.02 3.80 0.58
CA GLU A 280 -2.18 3.66 1.46
C GLU A 280 -1.76 3.83 2.92
N LYS A 281 -2.55 4.57 3.71
CA LYS A 281 -2.35 4.57 5.18
C LYS A 281 -3.19 3.46 5.79
N TYR A 282 -2.66 2.74 6.79
CA TYR A 282 -3.44 1.82 7.64
C TYR A 282 -4.35 2.58 8.61
N SER A 283 -5.27 3.38 8.07
CA SER A 283 -6.35 4.01 8.83
C SER A 283 -7.47 2.98 9.03
N ARG A 284 -8.24 3.11 10.12
CA ARG A 284 -9.43 2.25 10.33
C ARG A 284 -10.42 2.31 9.17
N TYR A 285 -10.47 3.44 8.45
CA TYR A 285 -11.36 3.59 7.30
C TYR A 285 -10.82 2.83 6.09
N ASN A 286 -9.55 3.02 5.72
CA ASN A 286 -8.98 2.35 4.55
C ASN A 286 -9.00 0.83 4.73
N VAL A 287 -8.64 0.34 5.92
CA VAL A 287 -8.72 -1.10 6.26
C VAL A 287 -10.16 -1.61 6.13
N ALA A 288 -11.13 -0.88 6.70
CA ALA A 288 -12.53 -1.26 6.59
C ALA A 288 -13.03 -1.28 5.14
N SER A 289 -12.63 -0.28 4.34
CA SER A 289 -13.01 -0.19 2.93
C SER A 289 -12.48 -1.38 2.15
N ALA A 290 -11.20 -1.73 2.33
CA ALA A 290 -10.56 -2.82 1.61
C ALA A 290 -11.17 -4.20 1.95
N ILE A 291 -11.54 -4.44 3.21
CA ILE A 291 -12.09 -5.74 3.63
C ILE A 291 -13.62 -5.81 3.60
N GLY A 292 -14.32 -4.77 3.14
CA GLY A 292 -15.78 -4.71 3.13
C GLY A 292 -16.43 -4.62 4.52
N ALA A 293 -15.74 -4.03 5.50
CA ALA A 293 -16.24 -3.79 6.86
C ALA A 293 -16.64 -2.32 7.07
N ARG A 294 -17.11 -1.99 8.28
CA ARG A 294 -17.33 -0.58 8.69
C ARG A 294 -16.18 -0.12 9.54
N LYS A 295 -15.81 1.17 9.44
CA LYS A 295 -14.72 1.78 10.21
C LYS A 295 -14.79 1.47 11.71
N GLN A 296 -16.01 1.52 12.30
CA GLN A 296 -16.22 1.27 13.73
C GLN A 296 -15.91 -0.17 14.17
N ASP A 297 -15.90 -1.12 13.23
CA ASP A 297 -15.65 -2.53 13.51
C ASP A 297 -14.14 -2.86 13.52
N ILE A 298 -13.29 -1.96 13.01
CA ILE A 298 -11.84 -2.15 13.00
C ILE A 298 -11.22 -1.61 14.28
N THR A 299 -10.41 -2.41 14.95
CA THR A 299 -9.51 -1.97 16.03
C THR A 299 -8.07 -2.21 15.60
N LYS A 300 -7.15 -1.29 15.94
CA LYS A 300 -5.73 -1.40 15.63
C LYS A 300 -4.91 -1.37 16.92
N TYR A 301 -3.74 -2.02 16.91
CA TYR A 301 -2.81 -2.07 18.02
C TYR A 301 -1.39 -1.76 17.53
N GLU A 302 -0.75 -0.80 18.19
CA GLU A 302 0.57 -0.23 17.89
C GLU A 302 1.23 0.21 19.23
N PRO A 303 2.56 0.44 19.28
CA PRO A 303 3.54 0.38 18.19
C PRO A 303 4.40 -0.89 18.14
N ASN A 304 4.23 -1.81 19.08
CA ASN A 304 5.12 -2.95 19.28
C ASN A 304 4.35 -4.24 19.58
N GLU A 305 5.06 -5.37 19.55
CA GLU A 305 4.52 -6.72 19.74
C GLU A 305 3.78 -6.88 21.08
N ILE A 306 4.37 -6.39 22.18
CA ILE A 306 3.76 -6.51 23.51
C ILE A 306 2.43 -5.74 23.64
N ASN A 307 2.30 -4.58 23.00
CA ASN A 307 1.02 -3.86 22.96
C ASN A 307 -0.01 -4.64 22.14
N SER A 308 0.40 -5.19 21.00
CA SER A 308 -0.47 -6.05 20.19
C SER A 308 -1.00 -7.23 21.00
N SER A 309 -0.13 -7.96 21.69
CA SER A 309 -0.52 -9.15 22.44
C SER A 309 -1.39 -8.86 23.65
N ARG A 310 -1.09 -7.79 24.41
CA ARG A 310 -1.87 -7.43 25.60
C ARG A 310 -3.23 -6.83 25.24
N PHE A 311 -3.29 -5.86 24.33
CA PHE A 311 -4.55 -5.21 23.94
C PHE A 311 -5.36 -6.02 22.91
N GLY A 312 -4.70 -6.92 22.18
CA GLY A 312 -5.31 -7.96 21.36
C GLY A 312 -5.83 -9.15 22.16
N GLU A 313 -5.59 -9.20 23.48
CA GLU A 313 -6.11 -10.20 24.42
C GLU A 313 -5.59 -11.64 24.20
N TYR A 314 -4.44 -11.79 23.54
CA TYR A 314 -3.82 -13.10 23.29
C TYR A 314 -2.53 -13.35 24.09
N TYR A 315 -1.96 -12.34 24.76
CA TYR A 315 -0.71 -12.46 25.54
C TYR A 315 -0.74 -13.62 26.56
N GLY A 316 -1.79 -13.72 27.39
CA GLY A 316 -1.88 -14.78 28.39
C GLY A 316 -2.10 -16.18 27.82
N ARG A 317 -2.70 -16.26 26.62
CA ARG A 317 -2.90 -17.53 25.89
C ARG A 317 -1.59 -17.99 25.25
N LEU A 318 -0.83 -17.04 24.70
CA LEU A 318 0.51 -17.24 24.17
C LEU A 318 1.48 -17.77 25.22
N HIS A 319 1.48 -17.20 26.43
CA HIS A 319 2.37 -17.60 27.54
C HIS A 319 1.92 -18.86 28.29
N SER A 320 1.16 -19.72 27.63
CA SER A 320 0.71 -21.00 28.17
C SER A 320 1.49 -22.17 27.56
N ASP A 321 1.18 -23.40 27.98
CA ASP A 321 1.78 -24.59 27.35
C ASP A 321 1.13 -24.86 26.00
N LEU A 322 1.76 -24.40 24.92
CA LEU A 322 1.23 -24.52 23.57
C LEU A 322 1.39 -25.91 22.95
N ASN A 323 1.81 -26.94 23.70
CA ASN A 323 1.66 -28.34 23.31
C ASN A 323 0.37 -28.99 23.84
N ASP A 324 -0.38 -28.28 24.70
CA ASP A 324 -1.73 -28.67 25.13
C ASP A 324 -2.78 -28.24 24.09
N PRO A 325 -3.53 -29.18 23.47
CA PRO A 325 -4.50 -28.85 22.43
C PRO A 325 -5.59 -27.85 22.84
N GLU A 326 -6.06 -27.90 24.10
CA GLU A 326 -7.10 -26.96 24.57
C GLU A 326 -6.56 -25.53 24.68
N ARG A 327 -5.25 -25.38 24.94
CA ARG A 327 -4.60 -24.07 25.02
C ARG A 327 -4.29 -23.52 23.63
N GLN A 328 -3.94 -24.40 22.68
CA GLN A 328 -3.82 -24.04 21.27
C GLN A 328 -5.14 -23.50 20.73
N GLU A 329 -6.25 -24.23 20.93
CA GLU A 329 -7.58 -23.81 20.48
C GLU A 329 -7.94 -22.43 21.03
N LYS A 330 -7.70 -22.19 22.33
CA LYS A 330 -7.91 -20.86 22.93
C LYS A 330 -7.05 -19.79 22.28
N LEU A 331 -5.78 -20.05 21.97
CA LEU A 331 -4.96 -19.05 21.27
C LEU A 331 -5.56 -18.75 19.88
N GLU A 332 -5.94 -19.78 19.13
CA GLU A 332 -6.51 -19.70 17.78
C GLU A 332 -7.88 -19.01 17.70
N GLU A 333 -8.62 -18.93 18.81
CA GLU A 333 -9.83 -18.10 18.92
C GLU A 333 -9.52 -16.60 18.94
N SER A 334 -8.33 -16.20 19.38
CA SER A 334 -7.96 -14.78 19.60
C SER A 334 -7.10 -14.19 18.50
N VAL A 335 -6.29 -15.01 17.84
CA VAL A 335 -5.35 -14.59 16.80
C VAL A 335 -5.42 -15.56 15.63
N ASP A 336 -5.32 -15.03 14.42
CA ASP A 336 -5.19 -15.85 13.22
C ASP A 336 -3.75 -16.38 13.15
N MET A 337 -3.57 -17.63 13.56
CA MET A 337 -2.23 -18.23 13.65
C MET A 337 -1.53 -18.33 12.29
N THR A 338 -2.28 -18.50 11.20
CA THR A 338 -1.68 -18.58 9.86
C THR A 338 -1.12 -17.21 9.47
N ASP A 339 -1.93 -16.16 9.61
CA ASP A 339 -1.54 -14.77 9.36
C ASP A 339 -0.36 -14.34 10.27
N MET A 340 -0.39 -14.73 11.55
CA MET A 340 0.71 -14.45 12.46
C MET A 340 2.00 -15.13 12.00
N LEU A 341 2.01 -16.46 11.81
CA LEU A 341 3.23 -17.18 11.41
C LEU A 341 3.76 -16.68 10.06
N GLN A 342 2.88 -16.31 9.13
CA GLN A 342 3.27 -15.70 7.87
C GLN A 342 3.92 -14.33 8.06
N HIS A 343 3.36 -13.46 8.91
CA HIS A 343 3.94 -12.16 9.25
C HIS A 343 5.36 -12.31 9.83
N TYR A 344 5.58 -13.23 10.75
CA TYR A 344 6.94 -13.50 11.28
C TYR A 344 7.86 -14.06 10.19
N ALA A 345 7.40 -15.04 9.41
CA ALA A 345 8.21 -15.66 8.37
C ALA A 345 8.69 -14.63 7.34
N VAL A 346 7.80 -13.75 6.87
CA VAL A 346 8.14 -12.70 5.91
C VAL A 346 9.14 -11.70 6.50
N ASN A 347 8.97 -11.24 7.74
CA ASN A 347 9.94 -10.34 8.36
C ASN A 347 11.32 -11.00 8.59
N CYS A 348 11.34 -12.28 8.96
CA CYS A 348 12.59 -13.04 9.09
C CYS A 348 13.29 -13.25 7.74
N ILE A 349 12.55 -13.58 6.68
CA ILE A 349 13.10 -13.73 5.32
C ILE A 349 13.72 -12.40 4.85
N MET A 350 13.03 -11.28 5.03
CA MET A 350 13.51 -9.96 4.60
C MET A 350 14.61 -9.38 5.52
N ASN A 351 14.91 -10.05 6.63
CA ASN A 351 15.77 -9.59 7.71
C ASN A 351 15.39 -8.17 8.19
N ASN A 352 14.13 -7.96 8.58
CA ASN A 352 13.65 -6.67 9.05
C ASN A 352 14.12 -6.37 10.48
N VAL A 353 15.23 -5.63 10.62
CA VAL A 353 15.91 -5.41 11.92
C VAL A 353 15.34 -4.27 12.78
N ASP A 354 14.35 -3.53 12.28
CA ASP A 354 13.64 -2.49 13.08
C ASP A 354 12.28 -2.98 13.60
N TRP A 355 11.98 -4.27 13.37
CA TRP A 355 10.84 -5.03 13.87
C TRP A 355 11.40 -6.19 14.72
N PRO A 356 10.72 -6.70 15.77
CA PRO A 356 9.39 -6.34 16.27
C PRO A 356 9.36 -5.32 17.43
N PHE A 357 10.53 -4.78 17.83
CA PHE A 357 10.62 -3.76 18.89
C PHE A 357 9.85 -2.49 18.56
N HIS A 358 9.90 -2.12 17.29
CA HIS A 358 9.09 -1.08 16.67
C HIS A 358 8.37 -1.68 15.46
N ASN A 359 7.68 -0.82 14.71
CA ASN A 359 7.11 -1.14 13.42
C ASN A 359 6.16 -2.37 13.43
N PHE A 360 5.56 -2.65 14.59
CA PHE A 360 4.63 -3.73 14.77
C PHE A 360 3.21 -3.16 14.78
N LEU A 361 2.43 -3.50 13.75
CA LEU A 361 1.06 -3.06 13.62
C LEU A 361 0.13 -4.23 13.38
N SER A 362 -0.91 -4.32 14.21
CA SER A 362 -1.92 -5.37 14.12
C SER A 362 -3.33 -4.78 14.20
N TRP A 363 -4.31 -5.59 13.85
CA TRP A 363 -5.70 -5.19 13.78
C TRP A 363 -6.65 -6.36 13.99
N LYS A 364 -7.90 -6.06 14.30
CA LYS A 364 -9.01 -7.03 14.26
C LYS A 364 -10.27 -6.38 13.73
N CYS A 365 -11.13 -7.18 13.09
CA CYS A 365 -12.48 -6.79 12.73
C CYS A 365 -13.48 -7.45 13.67
N ALA A 366 -14.44 -6.68 14.19
CA ALA A 366 -15.48 -7.18 15.06
C ALA A 366 -16.34 -8.25 14.36
N ALA A 367 -16.74 -9.28 15.11
CA ALA A 367 -17.56 -10.36 14.60
C ALA A 367 -18.97 -9.90 14.18
N GLY A 368 -19.57 -10.60 13.21
CA GLY A 368 -20.95 -10.35 12.78
C GLY A 368 -21.14 -9.19 11.79
N THR A 369 -20.08 -8.84 11.06
CA THR A 369 -20.12 -7.91 9.92
C THR A 369 -20.04 -8.70 8.60
N ASN A 370 -20.25 -8.04 7.46
CA ASN A 370 -20.26 -8.71 6.13
C ASN A 370 -18.86 -9.02 5.57
N SER A 371 -17.80 -8.82 6.36
CA SER A 371 -16.42 -9.08 5.94
C SER A 371 -16.02 -10.54 6.18
N SER A 372 -15.20 -11.11 5.30
CA SER A 372 -14.54 -12.41 5.53
C SER A 372 -13.61 -12.40 6.76
N TYR A 373 -13.21 -11.22 7.21
CA TYR A 373 -12.35 -11.02 8.38
C TYR A 373 -13.14 -10.76 9.67
N ALA A 374 -14.48 -10.84 9.63
CA ALA A 374 -15.38 -10.56 10.75
C ALA A 374 -15.47 -11.74 11.74
N ASP A 375 -14.32 -12.20 12.23
CA ASP A 375 -14.19 -13.33 13.16
C ASP A 375 -13.63 -12.92 14.53
N GLY A 376 -13.30 -11.64 14.72
CA GLY A 376 -12.76 -11.12 15.97
C GLY A 376 -11.29 -11.46 16.23
N LYS A 377 -10.61 -12.12 15.28
CA LYS A 377 -9.21 -12.52 15.42
C LYS A 377 -8.25 -11.38 15.09
N VAL A 378 -7.15 -11.31 15.84
CA VAL A 378 -6.05 -10.41 15.55
C VAL A 378 -5.27 -10.90 14.32
N ARG A 379 -4.92 -9.95 13.45
CA ARG A 379 -4.10 -10.09 12.24
C ARG A 379 -3.07 -8.97 12.15
N PHE A 380 -2.07 -9.12 11.29
CA PHE A 380 -0.87 -8.28 11.28
C PHE A 380 -0.71 -7.57 9.94
N PHE A 381 -0.17 -6.36 9.97
CA PHE A 381 0.25 -5.64 8.77
C PHE A 381 1.76 -5.67 8.66
N LEU A 382 2.28 -5.74 7.43
CA LEU A 382 3.64 -5.27 7.18
C LEU A 382 3.69 -3.74 7.31
N TYR A 383 4.56 -3.23 8.17
CA TYR A 383 4.59 -1.82 8.54
C TYR A 383 6.04 -1.32 8.67
N ASP A 384 6.26 -0.07 8.22
CA ASP A 384 7.55 0.62 8.16
C ASP A 384 8.72 -0.23 7.62
N LEU A 385 8.69 -0.49 6.32
CA LEU A 385 9.52 -1.50 5.65
C LEU A 385 10.81 -0.92 5.06
N ASP A 386 11.36 0.13 5.67
CA ASP A 386 12.56 0.80 5.17
C ASP A 386 13.84 0.04 5.60
N ALA A 387 13.78 -0.77 6.67
CA ALA A 387 14.90 -1.49 7.29
C ALA A 387 15.03 -2.96 6.83
N VAL A 388 14.56 -3.27 5.62
CA VAL A 388 14.59 -4.61 5.01
C VAL A 388 15.67 -4.71 3.93
N TYR A 389 16.14 -5.93 3.67
CA TYR A 389 17.15 -6.23 2.62
C TYR A 389 18.35 -5.27 2.65
N GLY A 390 18.79 -4.86 3.84
CA GLY A 390 19.92 -3.96 4.05
C GLY A 390 21.18 -4.70 4.47
N ASP A 391 22.34 -4.04 4.34
CA ASP A 391 23.56 -4.52 4.98
C ASP A 391 23.51 -4.22 6.49
N THR A 392 23.25 -5.26 7.26
CA THR A 392 23.14 -5.23 8.74
C THR A 392 24.39 -5.76 9.42
N SER A 393 25.47 -6.06 8.69
CA SER A 393 26.64 -6.77 9.23
C SER A 393 27.38 -6.00 10.32
N LYS A 394 27.13 -4.69 10.44
CA LYS A 394 27.70 -3.78 11.45
C LYS A 394 26.66 -3.25 12.43
N GLY A 395 25.41 -3.70 12.33
CA GLY A 395 24.33 -3.35 13.24
C GLY A 395 24.44 -4.08 14.57
N GLU A 396 23.64 -3.65 15.54
CA GLU A 396 23.46 -4.38 16.82
C GLU A 396 22.81 -5.74 16.57
N ILE A 397 21.85 -5.78 15.66
CA ILE A 397 21.22 -7.00 15.17
C ILE A 397 21.71 -7.25 13.75
N ALA A 398 22.50 -8.30 13.56
CA ALA A 398 22.96 -8.72 12.23
C ALA A 398 21.89 -9.56 11.50
N ASN A 399 21.23 -10.46 12.22
CA ASN A 399 20.15 -11.29 11.71
C ASN A 399 18.99 -11.33 12.72
N GLU A 400 17.82 -10.89 12.29
CA GLU A 400 16.64 -10.76 13.16
C GLU A 400 16.15 -12.12 13.67
N PHE A 401 16.15 -13.14 12.81
CA PHE A 401 15.65 -14.46 13.20
C PHE A 401 16.55 -15.12 14.25
N ASP A 402 17.87 -15.10 14.05
CA ASP A 402 18.85 -15.59 15.02
C ASP A 402 18.70 -14.84 16.36
N TYR A 403 18.57 -13.52 16.30
CA TYR A 403 18.41 -12.68 17.48
C TYR A 403 17.15 -13.06 18.29
N LEU A 404 15.98 -13.16 17.65
CA LEU A 404 14.72 -13.53 18.31
C LEU A 404 14.76 -14.94 18.92
N MET A 405 15.57 -15.86 18.38
CA MET A 405 15.71 -17.22 18.92
C MET A 405 16.72 -17.32 20.05
N GLN A 406 17.83 -16.58 19.98
CA GLN A 406 18.97 -16.72 20.89
C GLN A 406 18.91 -15.75 22.07
N GLU A 407 18.44 -14.53 21.83
CA GLU A 407 18.36 -13.45 22.81
C GLU A 407 16.95 -12.83 22.88
N PRO A 408 15.86 -13.62 22.98
CA PRO A 408 14.52 -13.06 23.09
C PRO A 408 14.39 -12.18 24.34
N VAL A 409 13.82 -10.99 24.18
CA VAL A 409 13.51 -10.12 25.31
C VAL A 409 12.14 -10.52 25.87
N GLU A 410 12.18 -11.25 26.99
CA GLU A 410 10.99 -11.68 27.73
C GLU A 410 10.03 -10.50 27.97
N ASP A 411 8.74 -10.75 27.78
CA ASP A 411 7.66 -9.76 27.90
C ASP A 411 7.76 -8.56 26.95
N MET A 412 8.57 -8.63 25.89
CA MET A 412 8.68 -7.58 24.88
C MET A 412 8.59 -8.10 23.44
N THR A 413 9.46 -9.04 23.07
CA THR A 413 9.63 -9.56 21.69
C THR A 413 9.76 -11.09 21.66
N ASP A 414 9.19 -11.76 22.66
CA ASP A 414 9.35 -13.19 22.87
C ASP A 414 8.31 -14.06 22.14
N THR A 415 7.35 -13.46 21.42
CA THR A 415 6.25 -14.20 20.79
C THR A 415 6.74 -15.31 19.87
N LEU A 416 7.66 -15.03 18.93
CA LEU A 416 8.18 -16.06 18.04
C LEU A 416 8.87 -17.17 18.83
N SER A 417 9.73 -16.81 19.79
CA SER A 417 10.48 -17.77 20.62
C SER A 417 9.55 -18.70 21.43
N ILE A 418 8.40 -18.18 21.89
CA ILE A 418 7.39 -18.95 22.61
C ILE A 418 6.67 -19.91 21.67
N LEU A 419 6.26 -19.43 20.49
CA LEU A 419 5.60 -20.27 19.48
C LEU A 419 6.50 -21.42 19.03
N MET A 420 7.80 -21.17 18.89
CA MET A 420 8.76 -22.20 18.50
C MET A 420 8.94 -23.31 19.55
N LYS A 421 8.43 -23.16 20.79
CA LYS A 421 8.39 -24.25 21.79
C LYS A 421 7.25 -25.25 21.53
N SER A 422 6.23 -24.87 20.76
CA SER A 422 5.13 -25.76 20.35
C SER A 422 5.53 -26.57 19.12
N ASP A 423 5.37 -27.89 19.16
CA ASP A 423 5.67 -28.75 18.01
C ASP A 423 4.80 -28.41 16.80
N LYS A 424 3.52 -28.08 17.05
CA LYS A 424 2.56 -27.66 16.01
C LYS A 424 3.00 -26.36 15.33
N TYR A 425 3.19 -25.29 16.11
CA TYR A 425 3.48 -23.98 15.55
C TYR A 425 4.90 -23.88 14.99
N ARG A 426 5.88 -24.59 15.58
CA ARG A 426 7.23 -24.71 15.01
C ARG A 426 7.20 -25.41 13.65
N THR A 427 6.46 -26.51 13.52
CA THR A 427 6.29 -27.19 12.22
C THR A 427 5.60 -26.32 11.19
N GLN A 428 4.52 -25.63 11.57
CA GLN A 428 3.82 -24.71 10.68
C GLN A 428 4.70 -23.54 10.24
N PHE A 429 5.52 -22.98 11.12
CA PHE A 429 6.44 -21.90 10.78
C PHE A 429 7.55 -22.36 9.82
N VAL A 430 8.17 -23.51 10.09
CA VAL A 430 9.21 -24.07 9.20
C VAL A 430 8.62 -24.29 7.79
N ASN A 431 7.44 -24.92 7.71
CA ASN A 431 6.78 -25.15 6.43
C ASN A 431 6.35 -23.83 5.75
N MET A 432 5.90 -22.82 6.51
CA MET A 432 5.58 -21.49 5.99
C MET A 432 6.82 -20.81 5.38
N VAL A 433 7.97 -20.87 6.04
CA VAL A 433 9.23 -20.33 5.50
C VAL A 433 9.58 -21.04 4.19
N CYS A 434 9.49 -22.38 4.17
CA CYS A 434 9.73 -23.16 2.94
C CYS A 434 8.77 -22.77 1.81
N ASP A 435 7.47 -22.69 2.09
CA ASP A 435 6.46 -22.31 1.10
C ASP A 435 6.79 -20.94 0.48
N LEU A 436 7.10 -19.95 1.33
CA LEU A 436 7.42 -18.60 0.88
C LEU A 436 8.72 -18.57 0.07
N THR A 437 9.80 -19.22 0.52
CA THR A 437 11.09 -19.22 -0.18
C THR A 437 11.09 -20.08 -1.45
N ASN A 438 10.15 -21.01 -1.60
CA ASN A 438 9.92 -21.75 -2.85
C ASN A 438 9.00 -20.99 -3.84
N THR A 439 8.33 -19.93 -3.39
CA THR A 439 7.33 -19.20 -4.20
C THR A 439 7.56 -17.69 -4.19
N THR A 440 6.73 -16.92 -3.48
CA THR A 440 6.72 -15.44 -3.51
C THR A 440 8.03 -14.81 -3.07
N PHE A 441 8.78 -15.46 -2.18
CA PHE A 441 10.07 -14.97 -1.69
C PHE A 441 11.24 -15.80 -2.22
N ALA A 442 11.04 -16.55 -3.32
CA ALA A 442 12.16 -17.14 -4.05
C ALA A 442 13.11 -16.04 -4.53
N ALA A 443 14.42 -16.26 -4.38
CA ALA A 443 15.44 -15.25 -4.64
C ALA A 443 15.33 -14.63 -6.04
N ASP A 444 15.15 -15.45 -7.08
CA ASP A 444 15.02 -14.96 -8.47
C ASP A 444 13.78 -14.07 -8.67
N HIS A 445 12.66 -14.41 -8.01
CA HIS A 445 11.44 -13.61 -8.08
C HIS A 445 11.60 -12.27 -7.36
N VAL A 446 12.17 -12.28 -6.14
CA VAL A 446 12.46 -11.03 -5.40
C VAL A 446 13.40 -10.12 -6.19
N LEU A 447 14.44 -10.68 -6.80
CA LEU A 447 15.38 -9.93 -7.65
C LEU A 447 14.69 -9.34 -8.89
N GLN A 448 13.80 -10.10 -9.53
CA GLN A 448 12.98 -9.59 -10.63
C GLN A 448 12.12 -8.40 -10.19
N VAL A 449 11.44 -8.50 -9.05
CA VAL A 449 10.61 -7.39 -8.52
C VAL A 449 11.46 -6.16 -8.23
N ILE A 450 12.67 -6.32 -7.65
CA ILE A 450 13.60 -5.20 -7.42
C ILE A 450 13.96 -4.52 -8.73
N ASP A 451 14.34 -5.29 -9.75
CA ASP A 451 14.75 -4.75 -11.06
C ASP A 451 13.58 -4.02 -11.76
N GLU A 452 12.36 -4.55 -11.65
CA GLU A 452 11.14 -3.91 -12.19
C GLU A 452 10.80 -2.58 -11.48
N GLU A 453 10.90 -2.51 -10.15
CA GLU A 453 10.62 -1.28 -9.40
C GLU A 453 11.71 -0.21 -9.58
N ASP A 454 12.99 -0.60 -9.68
CA ASP A 454 14.09 0.33 -9.98
C ASP A 454 13.92 0.95 -11.38
N GLN A 455 13.54 0.14 -12.37
CA GLN A 455 13.31 0.61 -13.73
C GLN A 455 12.20 1.67 -13.81
N LYS A 456 11.14 1.56 -13.00
CA LYS A 456 10.03 2.54 -12.98
C LYS A 456 10.46 3.95 -12.59
N ILE A 457 11.52 4.10 -11.79
CA ILE A 457 11.99 5.42 -11.34
C ILE A 457 13.23 5.91 -12.08
N ALA A 458 13.88 5.06 -12.88
CA ALA A 458 15.17 5.35 -13.52
C ALA A 458 15.18 6.65 -14.36
N HIS A 459 14.13 6.88 -15.16
CA HIS A 459 14.03 8.10 -15.97
C HIS A 459 13.82 9.35 -15.11
N SER A 460 12.92 9.29 -14.11
CA SER A 460 12.73 10.39 -13.16
C SER A 460 14.01 10.70 -12.39
N MET A 461 14.75 9.68 -11.96
CA MET A 461 16.07 9.85 -11.34
C MET A 461 17.03 10.58 -12.30
N ALA A 462 17.07 10.19 -13.58
CA ALA A 462 17.90 10.83 -14.59
C ALA A 462 17.54 12.31 -14.83
N LEU A 463 16.25 12.65 -14.75
CA LEU A 463 15.74 14.02 -14.95
C LEU A 463 16.05 14.95 -13.77
N TYR A 464 15.92 14.45 -12.55
CA TYR A 464 15.83 15.30 -11.35
C TYR A 464 17.03 15.22 -10.41
N TYR A 465 17.80 14.12 -10.44
CA TYR A 465 18.90 13.88 -9.50
C TYR A 465 20.26 13.97 -10.21
N THR A 466 21.25 14.43 -9.45
CA THR A 466 22.65 14.52 -9.90
C THR A 466 23.26 13.15 -10.13
N ASP A 467 24.34 13.10 -10.91
CA ASP A 467 25.08 11.84 -11.16
C ASP A 467 25.57 11.19 -9.86
N GLU A 468 25.96 11.98 -8.86
CA GLU A 468 26.39 11.51 -7.54
C GLU A 468 25.23 10.85 -6.77
N GLU A 469 24.07 11.50 -6.72
CA GLU A 469 22.88 10.95 -6.07
C GLU A 469 22.40 9.67 -6.75
N ARG A 470 22.39 9.62 -8.09
CA ARG A 470 22.03 8.41 -8.83
C ARG A 470 23.03 7.28 -8.59
N THR A 471 24.32 7.57 -8.55
CA THR A 471 25.35 6.57 -8.25
C THR A 471 25.15 5.98 -6.85
N ARG A 472 24.86 6.84 -5.87
CA ARG A 472 24.57 6.43 -4.49
C ARG A 472 23.31 5.56 -4.41
N GLN A 473 22.23 5.94 -5.09
CA GLN A 473 21.01 5.13 -5.13
C GLN A 473 21.25 3.76 -5.80
N GLN A 474 21.97 3.71 -6.92
CA GLN A 474 22.26 2.46 -7.62
C GLN A 474 23.17 1.52 -6.82
N GLU A 475 24.13 2.04 -6.05
CA GLU A 475 24.89 1.22 -5.09
C GLU A 475 23.99 0.70 -3.96
N ALA A 476 23.02 1.48 -3.48
CA ALA A 476 22.04 0.99 -2.49
C ALA A 476 21.16 -0.12 -3.07
N VAL A 477 20.69 0.00 -4.33
CA VAL A 477 19.93 -1.06 -5.03
C VAL A 477 20.78 -2.32 -5.17
N LYS A 478 22.06 -2.18 -5.53
CA LYS A 478 22.98 -3.32 -5.62
C LYS A 478 23.15 -4.05 -4.28
N VAL A 479 23.29 -3.32 -3.18
CA VAL A 479 23.31 -3.92 -1.83
C VAL A 479 21.99 -4.64 -1.53
N MET A 480 20.86 -4.02 -1.86
CA MET A 480 19.54 -4.64 -1.68
C MET A 480 19.42 -5.96 -2.46
N ARG A 481 19.89 -6.00 -3.71
CA ARG A 481 19.92 -7.22 -4.53
C ARG A 481 20.83 -8.29 -3.94
N GLU A 482 22.02 -7.92 -3.48
CA GLU A 482 22.93 -8.86 -2.81
C GLU A 482 22.23 -9.52 -1.62
N LYS A 483 21.64 -8.73 -0.72
CA LYS A 483 20.97 -9.24 0.49
C LYS A 483 19.71 -10.03 0.18
N ALA A 484 18.94 -9.64 -0.84
CA ALA A 484 17.81 -10.42 -1.34
C ALA A 484 18.24 -11.77 -1.96
N SER A 485 19.37 -11.82 -2.66
CA SER A 485 19.87 -13.08 -3.23
C SER A 485 20.34 -14.07 -2.16
N GLU A 486 20.78 -13.57 -1.01
CA GLU A 486 21.27 -14.37 0.12
C GLU A 486 20.14 -14.77 1.09
N SER A 487 18.99 -14.08 1.05
CA SER A 487 17.98 -14.16 2.12
C SER A 487 17.42 -15.55 2.35
N CYS A 488 17.14 -16.30 1.28
CA CYS A 488 16.65 -17.67 1.39
C CYS A 488 17.69 -18.58 2.08
N VAL A 489 18.97 -18.48 1.66
CA VAL A 489 20.04 -19.29 2.27
C VAL A 489 20.18 -18.96 3.76
N VAL A 490 20.13 -17.67 4.10
CA VAL A 490 20.27 -17.18 5.47
C VAL A 490 19.13 -17.66 6.36
N VAL A 491 17.87 -17.52 5.94
CA VAL A 491 16.73 -17.95 6.77
C VAL A 491 16.70 -19.46 6.96
N HIS A 492 17.02 -20.25 5.93
CA HIS A 492 17.09 -21.71 6.02
C HIS A 492 18.23 -22.16 6.95
N ALA A 493 19.39 -21.50 6.92
CA ALA A 493 20.44 -21.72 7.90
C ALA A 493 19.96 -21.43 9.34
N GLY A 494 19.18 -20.36 9.52
CA GLY A 494 18.53 -20.05 10.80
C GLY A 494 17.59 -21.15 11.29
N LEU A 495 16.81 -21.79 10.39
CA LEU A 495 15.95 -22.93 10.74
C LEU A 495 16.78 -24.13 11.25
N GLN A 496 17.91 -24.41 10.61
CA GLN A 496 18.81 -25.50 11.04
C GLN A 496 19.48 -25.17 12.37
N ASN A 497 20.04 -23.96 12.50
CA ASN A 497 20.81 -23.55 13.66
C ASN A 497 19.96 -23.39 14.93
N ASN A 498 18.77 -22.79 14.80
CA ASN A 498 17.95 -22.43 15.96
C ASN A 498 16.80 -23.40 16.22
N LEU A 499 16.26 -24.04 15.17
CA LEU A 499 15.11 -24.95 15.29
C LEU A 499 15.47 -26.41 15.03
N GLY A 500 16.73 -26.73 14.72
CA GLY A 500 17.16 -28.11 14.50
C GLY A 500 16.52 -28.75 13.26
N ALA A 501 16.18 -27.96 12.24
CA ALA A 501 15.81 -28.51 10.94
C ALA A 501 16.94 -29.41 10.41
N ALA A 502 16.56 -30.59 9.90
CA ALA A 502 17.53 -31.57 9.40
C ALA A 502 18.18 -31.11 8.08
N GLU A 503 18.90 -32.01 7.41
CA GLU A 503 19.24 -31.78 6.00
C GLU A 503 17.96 -31.70 5.17
N PRO A 504 17.85 -30.70 4.28
CA PRO A 504 16.67 -30.54 3.45
C PRO A 504 16.55 -31.64 2.38
N TYR A 505 15.33 -31.91 1.94
CA TYR A 505 15.04 -32.71 0.75
C TYR A 505 14.30 -31.88 -0.29
N THR A 506 14.44 -32.26 -1.56
CA THR A 506 13.68 -31.69 -2.67
C THR A 506 12.38 -32.47 -2.85
N LEU A 507 11.25 -31.78 -2.74
CA LEU A 507 9.93 -32.27 -3.11
C LEU A 507 9.66 -31.93 -4.58
N LYS A 508 9.46 -32.94 -5.42
CA LYS A 508 8.96 -32.79 -6.79
C LYS A 508 7.57 -33.38 -6.86
N LEU A 509 6.58 -32.57 -7.20
CA LEU A 509 5.18 -32.96 -7.22
C LEU A 509 4.57 -32.72 -8.60
N GLN A 510 3.99 -33.77 -9.18
CA GLN A 510 3.21 -33.70 -10.42
C GLN A 510 1.73 -33.90 -10.10
N VAL A 511 0.92 -32.89 -10.41
CA VAL A 511 -0.54 -32.91 -10.26
C VAL A 511 -1.17 -33.03 -11.66
N PRO A 512 -2.00 -34.05 -11.91
CA PRO A 512 -2.64 -34.23 -13.20
C PRO A 512 -3.84 -33.29 -13.37
N ASN A 513 -4.24 -33.07 -14.61
CA ASN A 513 -5.45 -32.31 -14.90
C ASN A 513 -6.70 -32.95 -14.25
N GLY A 514 -7.59 -32.11 -13.73
CA GLY A 514 -8.83 -32.53 -13.05
C GLY A 514 -8.69 -32.79 -11.55
N LEU A 515 -7.48 -32.77 -10.98
CA LEU A 515 -7.26 -32.86 -9.55
C LEU A 515 -6.58 -31.59 -9.00
N SER A 516 -6.66 -31.42 -7.68
CA SER A 516 -5.94 -30.38 -6.96
C SER A 516 -5.28 -30.94 -5.70
N VAL A 517 -4.13 -30.39 -5.35
CA VAL A 517 -3.36 -30.77 -4.15
C VAL A 517 -3.10 -29.54 -3.30
N ALA A 518 -3.31 -29.67 -2.01
CA ALA A 518 -3.02 -28.66 -1.01
C ALA A 518 -2.05 -29.20 0.05
N PHE A 519 -1.06 -28.41 0.43
CA PHE A 519 -0.19 -28.68 1.57
C PHE A 519 0.29 -27.37 2.15
N SER A 520 0.35 -27.26 3.47
CA SER A 520 0.69 -26.00 4.16
C SER A 520 -0.10 -24.82 3.55
N GLN A 521 0.54 -23.81 2.97
CA GLN A 521 -0.11 -22.70 2.25
C GLN A 521 -0.15 -22.85 0.72
N ILE A 522 0.49 -23.88 0.18
CA ILE A 522 0.51 -24.17 -1.26
C ILE A 522 -0.81 -24.81 -1.70
N ARG A 523 -1.34 -24.33 -2.83
CA ARG A 523 -2.52 -24.86 -3.51
C ARG A 523 -2.17 -25.03 -5.00
N LEU A 524 -2.12 -26.28 -5.46
CA LEU A 524 -1.85 -26.64 -6.86
C LEU A 524 -3.11 -27.20 -7.50
N SER A 525 -3.39 -26.84 -8.74
CA SER A 525 -4.58 -27.29 -9.44
C SER A 525 -4.34 -27.36 -10.94
N GLY A 526 -4.99 -28.33 -11.61
CA GLY A 526 -4.73 -28.59 -13.02
C GLY A 526 -3.38 -29.25 -13.24
N GLU A 527 -3.02 -29.46 -14.51
CA GLU A 527 -1.72 -30.04 -14.89
C GLU A 527 -0.59 -29.10 -14.46
N THR A 528 0.05 -29.43 -13.34
CA THR A 528 1.06 -28.59 -12.68
C THR A 528 2.23 -29.44 -12.21
N GLU A 529 3.44 -28.95 -12.43
CA GLU A 529 4.65 -29.44 -11.79
C GLU A 529 5.11 -28.44 -10.73
N TYR A 530 5.51 -28.95 -9.57
CA TYR A 530 6.01 -28.17 -8.46
C TYR A 530 7.33 -28.75 -7.97
N GLU A 531 8.28 -27.87 -7.67
CA GLU A 531 9.53 -28.23 -7.01
C GLU A 531 9.76 -27.29 -5.83
N GLY A 532 10.14 -27.84 -4.68
CA GLY A 532 10.40 -27.06 -3.47
C GLY A 532 11.27 -27.80 -2.46
N VAL A 533 11.84 -27.04 -1.53
CA VAL A 533 12.72 -27.56 -0.47
C VAL A 533 11.99 -27.65 0.87
N TYR A 534 12.09 -28.80 1.55
CA TYR A 534 11.44 -29.09 2.83
C TYR A 534 12.34 -29.93 3.76
N TYR A 535 11.88 -30.25 4.97
CA TYR A 535 12.67 -30.96 5.99
C TYR A 535 11.94 -32.19 6.55
N HIS A 536 12.55 -33.38 6.50
CA HIS A 536 11.90 -34.63 6.93
C HIS A 536 11.44 -34.63 8.40
N ASN A 537 12.17 -33.94 9.29
CA ASN A 537 11.82 -33.86 10.70
C ASN A 537 10.71 -32.84 11.01
N TYR A 538 10.20 -32.14 10.00
CA TYR A 538 9.06 -31.24 10.09
C TYR A 538 7.95 -31.74 9.16
N PRO A 539 6.96 -32.48 9.69
CA PRO A 539 6.00 -33.18 8.86
C PRO A 539 5.21 -32.26 7.93
N LEU A 540 4.95 -32.72 6.72
CA LEU A 540 4.18 -32.06 5.68
C LEU A 540 3.08 -32.99 5.18
N THR A 541 1.83 -32.60 5.32
CA THR A 541 0.69 -33.37 4.81
C THR A 541 0.19 -32.79 3.49
N LEU A 542 0.24 -33.60 2.43
CA LEU A 542 -0.37 -33.32 1.14
C LEU A 542 -1.80 -33.87 1.13
N VAL A 543 -2.75 -33.07 0.70
CA VAL A 543 -4.18 -33.40 0.67
C VAL A 543 -4.70 -33.22 -0.74
N VAL A 544 -5.36 -34.24 -1.28
CA VAL A 544 -6.07 -34.15 -2.56
C VAL A 544 -7.45 -33.55 -2.32
N ASN A 545 -7.82 -32.54 -3.10
CA ASN A 545 -9.22 -32.18 -3.28
C ASN A 545 -9.66 -32.61 -4.68
N ASP A 546 -10.69 -33.46 -4.71
CA ASP A 546 -11.27 -34.04 -5.92
C ASP A 546 -12.78 -33.79 -5.92
N ASP A 547 -13.21 -32.81 -6.71
CA ASP A 547 -14.61 -32.44 -6.82
C ASP A 547 -15.41 -33.42 -7.71
N ASP A 548 -14.71 -34.26 -8.49
CA ASP A 548 -15.30 -35.09 -9.55
C ASP A 548 -15.44 -36.58 -9.18
N GLY A 549 -14.93 -37.00 -8.02
CA GLY A 549 -15.08 -38.36 -7.48
C GLY A 549 -14.28 -39.43 -8.23
N ASN A 550 -13.13 -39.03 -8.76
CA ASN A 550 -12.17 -39.89 -9.42
C ASN A 550 -11.50 -40.86 -8.42
N SER A 551 -11.12 -42.05 -8.90
CA SER A 551 -10.22 -42.93 -8.15
C SER A 551 -8.77 -42.51 -8.43
N TYR A 552 -7.99 -42.30 -7.38
CA TYR A 552 -6.61 -41.85 -7.50
C TYR A 552 -5.71 -42.49 -6.44
N HIS A 553 -4.41 -42.48 -6.70
CA HIS A 553 -3.37 -42.90 -5.76
C HIS A 553 -2.12 -42.04 -5.93
N TRP A 554 -1.27 -42.02 -4.90
CA TRP A 554 0.05 -41.41 -4.94
C TRP A 554 1.09 -42.42 -5.43
N MET A 555 2.05 -41.94 -6.19
CA MET A 555 3.29 -42.64 -6.51
C MET A 555 4.45 -41.86 -5.90
N ILE A 556 5.20 -42.46 -4.99
CA ILE A 556 6.33 -41.83 -4.29
C ILE A 556 7.58 -42.60 -4.65
N ASN A 557 8.48 -41.99 -5.42
CA ASN A 557 9.68 -42.65 -5.94
C ASN A 557 9.39 -44.02 -6.62
N GLY A 558 8.20 -44.16 -7.22
CA GLY A 558 7.73 -45.37 -7.89
C GLY A 558 6.93 -46.35 -7.02
N GLU A 559 6.75 -46.07 -5.73
CA GLU A 559 5.93 -46.88 -4.82
C GLU A 559 4.51 -46.32 -4.68
N ARG A 560 3.50 -47.20 -4.76
CA ARG A 560 2.09 -46.81 -4.65
C ARG A 560 1.70 -46.60 -3.19
N VAL A 561 1.07 -45.46 -2.92
CA VAL A 561 0.42 -45.13 -1.64
C VAL A 561 -1.02 -44.71 -1.91
N ASP A 562 -1.97 -45.39 -1.27
CA ASP A 562 -3.39 -45.11 -1.40
C ASP A 562 -3.88 -44.17 -0.27
N GLY A 563 -4.76 -43.22 -0.60
CA GLY A 563 -5.36 -42.30 0.37
C GLY A 563 -5.55 -40.88 -0.17
N SER A 564 -6.47 -40.13 0.44
CA SER A 564 -6.67 -38.71 0.14
C SER A 564 -5.62 -37.80 0.77
N GLU A 565 -4.85 -38.33 1.72
CA GLU A 565 -3.79 -37.62 2.42
C GLU A 565 -2.49 -38.39 2.33
N LEU A 566 -1.39 -37.67 2.18
CA LEU A 566 -0.03 -38.19 2.18
C LEU A 566 0.80 -37.40 3.20
N LEU A 567 1.17 -38.07 4.29
CA LEU A 567 2.08 -37.52 5.30
C LEU A 567 3.53 -37.78 4.88
N LEU A 568 4.29 -36.71 4.67
CA LEU A 568 5.73 -36.73 4.50
C LEU A 568 6.37 -36.37 5.85
N ASP A 569 7.09 -37.31 6.44
CA ASP A 569 7.74 -37.15 7.74
C ASP A 569 9.09 -37.89 7.78
N SER A 570 9.65 -38.07 8.98
CA SER A 570 10.96 -38.70 9.20
C SER A 570 11.03 -40.19 8.84
N SER A 571 9.93 -40.80 8.40
CA SER A 571 9.95 -42.14 7.78
C SER A 571 10.58 -42.13 6.38
N TYR A 572 10.57 -40.98 5.70
CA TYR A 572 11.31 -40.77 4.45
C TYR A 572 12.73 -40.28 4.73
N THR A 573 13.69 -40.74 3.94
CA THR A 573 15.11 -40.40 4.12
C THR A 573 15.82 -40.03 2.82
N ASP A 574 15.10 -40.07 1.69
CA ASP A 574 15.65 -39.68 0.40
C ASP A 574 15.88 -38.16 0.35
N ASN A 575 16.95 -37.74 -0.31
CA ASN A 575 17.23 -36.32 -0.56
C ASN A 575 16.30 -35.73 -1.64
N GLU A 576 15.59 -36.57 -2.38
CA GLU A 576 14.62 -36.19 -3.40
C GLU A 576 13.39 -37.11 -3.30
N LEU A 577 12.21 -36.51 -3.18
CA LEU A 577 10.92 -37.19 -3.23
C LEU A 577 10.19 -36.81 -4.52
N ASN A 578 10.12 -37.74 -5.46
CA ASN A 578 9.34 -37.60 -6.68
C ASN A 578 7.93 -38.15 -6.42
N ILE A 579 6.97 -37.26 -6.31
CA ILE A 579 5.57 -37.55 -6.01
C ILE A 579 4.73 -37.30 -7.27
N GLN A 580 3.94 -38.29 -7.66
CA GLN A 580 2.97 -38.16 -8.73
C GLN A 580 1.60 -38.53 -8.20
N LEU A 581 0.60 -37.68 -8.44
CA LEU A 581 -0.78 -38.03 -8.22
C LEU A 581 -1.33 -38.69 -9.51
N VAL A 582 -1.84 -39.91 -9.41
CA VAL A 582 -2.23 -40.72 -10.57
C VAL A 582 -3.72 -41.04 -10.49
N VAL A 583 -4.46 -40.72 -11.55
CA VAL A 583 -5.87 -41.10 -11.71
C VAL A 583 -5.95 -42.52 -12.28
N ASP A 584 -6.68 -43.40 -11.58
CA ASP A 584 -6.98 -44.74 -12.07
C ASP A 584 -7.94 -44.63 -13.27
N LYS A 585 -7.60 -45.27 -14.39
CA LYS A 585 -8.42 -45.29 -15.61
C LYS A 585 -9.48 -46.38 -15.61
#